data_AF-A0A521XRU2-F1
#
_entry.id   AF-A0A521XRU2-F1
#
_cell.length_a   1.000
_cell.length_b   1.000
_cell.length_c   1.000
_cell.angle_alpha   90.00
_cell.angle_beta   90.00
_cell.angle_gamma   90.00
#
_symmetry.space_group_name_H-M   'P 1'
#
loop_
_entity.id
_entity.type
_entity.pdbx_description
1 polymer ?
#
loop_
_entity_poly.entity_id
_entity_poly.type
_entity_poly.pdbx_seq_one_letter_code
_entity_poly.pdbx_strand_id
1 'polypeptide(L)'
;MRTDLSGLPLPGDVLERVANGPQSAVGGQSVVVPMAWWHRNLEGLPGRDLFGAVDTAQVSRRDVFTLASASDTNDGALTLLWWSLAWGAGNRLRLCSQRIDSVREDVRGAGTTLRRAAALAGDGPGAAFRLLAGPDRIKYLGAAFFTKYLYFAGCGRSEHPCLILDANVALALHDRGWSSLKASGGWGADTYERYVELARRWSTEATLAAGRTVAPAEIELALFKLGRADR
;
A
#
# COMPACT_ATOMS: atom_id res chain seq x y z
N MET A 1 -3.90 -23.02 14.50
CA MET A 1 -3.89 -22.13 15.68
C MET A 1 -3.55 -20.71 15.20
N ARG A 2 -4.27 -19.68 15.66
CA ARG A 2 -3.97 -18.27 15.31
C ARG A 2 -2.73 -17.83 16.10
N THR A 3 -1.70 -17.29 15.45
CA THR A 3 -0.51 -16.79 16.17
C THR A 3 -0.92 -15.65 17.11
N ASP A 4 -0.46 -15.65 18.35
CA ASP A 4 -0.59 -14.50 19.24
C ASP A 4 0.46 -13.44 18.88
N LEU A 5 0.02 -12.22 18.56
CA LEU A 5 0.91 -11.13 18.18
C LEU A 5 1.20 -10.18 19.33
N SER A 6 0.53 -10.31 20.48
CA SER A 6 0.75 -9.44 21.63
C SER A 6 2.18 -9.61 22.18
N GLY A 7 2.68 -10.85 22.19
CA GLY A 7 4.02 -11.20 22.62
C GLY A 7 5.07 -11.32 21.51
N LEU A 8 4.74 -11.03 20.25
CA LEU A 8 5.70 -11.18 19.15
C LEU A 8 6.75 -10.04 19.19
N PRO A 9 8.03 -10.29 19.50
CA PRO A 9 9.00 -9.20 19.68
C PRO A 9 9.34 -8.52 18.36
N LEU A 10 9.75 -7.24 18.39
CA LEU A 10 10.38 -6.58 17.26
C LEU A 10 11.64 -7.36 16.84
N PRO A 11 11.71 -7.88 15.59
CA PRO A 11 12.88 -8.62 15.13
C PRO A 11 14.12 -7.74 15.06
N GLY A 12 15.28 -8.27 15.48
CA GLY A 12 16.53 -7.49 15.55
C GLY A 12 16.98 -6.95 14.19
N ASP A 13 16.75 -7.69 13.11
CA ASP A 13 17.06 -7.27 11.74
C ASP A 13 16.13 -6.19 11.20
N VAL A 14 14.87 -6.16 11.64
CA VAL A 14 13.94 -5.06 11.40
C VAL A 14 14.41 -3.82 12.15
N LEU A 15 14.77 -3.96 13.44
CA LEU A 15 15.30 -2.87 14.27
C LEU A 15 16.56 -2.27 13.67
N GLU A 16 17.54 -3.10 13.29
CA GLU A 16 18.80 -2.65 12.70
C GLU A 16 18.56 -1.83 11.42
N ARG A 17 17.65 -2.27 10.55
CA ARG A 17 17.33 -1.57 9.31
C ARG A 17 16.67 -0.23 9.54
N VAL A 18 15.74 -0.13 10.50
CA VAL A 18 15.11 1.15 10.80
C VAL A 18 16.11 2.05 11.52
N ALA A 19 16.81 1.59 12.56
CA ALA A 19 17.78 2.40 13.31
C ALA A 19 18.81 3.09 12.40
N ASN A 20 19.34 2.38 11.40
CA ASN A 20 20.38 2.87 10.50
C ASN A 20 19.87 3.49 9.19
N GLY A 21 18.57 3.41 8.91
CA GLY A 21 17.98 3.93 7.67
C GLY A 21 17.75 5.45 7.72
N PRO A 22 17.89 6.17 6.58
CA PRO A 22 17.53 7.58 6.54
C PRO A 22 16.00 7.75 6.65
N GLN A 23 15.53 8.77 7.37
CA GLN A 23 14.10 9.08 7.50
C GLN A 23 13.41 9.29 6.14
N SER A 24 14.16 9.72 5.13
CA SER A 24 13.68 9.91 3.76
C SER A 24 13.47 8.61 2.97
N ALA A 25 13.88 7.46 3.50
CA ALA A 25 13.86 6.17 2.79
C ALA A 25 12.46 5.76 2.33
N VAL A 26 11.43 6.02 3.16
CA VAL A 26 10.03 5.72 2.83
C VAL A 26 9.60 6.56 1.62
N GLY A 27 9.62 7.89 1.75
CA GLY A 27 9.22 8.79 0.68
C GLY A 27 10.02 8.61 -0.61
N GLY A 28 11.31 8.28 -0.48
CA GLY A 28 12.22 8.06 -1.61
C GLY A 28 12.13 6.69 -2.28
N GLN A 29 11.31 5.75 -1.78
CA GLN A 29 11.15 4.45 -2.44
C GLN A 29 10.49 4.64 -3.81
N SER A 30 11.25 4.40 -4.87
CA SER A 30 10.82 4.59 -6.26
C SER A 30 10.77 3.31 -7.08
N VAL A 31 9.99 3.37 -8.16
CA VAL A 31 9.93 2.35 -9.21
C VAL A 31 9.95 3.00 -10.58
N VAL A 32 10.36 2.25 -11.60
CA VAL A 32 10.17 2.62 -13.01
C VAL A 32 8.74 2.30 -13.42
N VAL A 33 8.01 3.32 -13.87
CA VAL A 33 6.63 3.22 -14.38
C VAL A 33 6.62 3.42 -15.90
N PRO A 34 5.99 2.53 -16.68
CA PRO A 34 5.81 2.72 -18.12
C PRO A 34 4.67 3.70 -18.40
N MET A 35 4.99 5.00 -18.42
CA MET A 35 4.04 6.11 -18.50
C MET A 35 3.17 6.05 -19.75
N ALA A 36 3.79 5.84 -20.93
CA ALA A 36 3.06 5.72 -22.19
C ALA A 36 2.06 4.55 -22.21
N TRP A 37 2.34 3.44 -21.50
CA TRP A 37 1.39 2.34 -21.37
C TRP A 37 0.16 2.77 -20.57
N TRP A 38 0.35 3.41 -19.41
CA TRP A 38 -0.76 3.88 -18.59
C TRP A 38 -1.60 4.93 -19.32
N HIS A 39 -0.96 5.92 -19.96
CA HIS A 39 -1.65 6.94 -20.76
C HIS A 39 -2.55 6.33 -21.85
N ARG A 40 -2.07 5.31 -22.57
CA ARG A 40 -2.87 4.62 -23.60
C ARG A 40 -4.00 3.79 -22.99
N ASN A 41 -3.73 3.01 -21.96
CA ASN A 41 -4.72 2.07 -21.40
C ASN A 41 -5.82 2.78 -20.58
N LEU A 42 -5.56 3.99 -20.09
CA LEU A 42 -6.53 4.81 -19.36
C LEU A 42 -7.37 5.73 -20.27
N GLU A 43 -7.42 5.48 -21.59
CA GLU A 43 -8.23 6.27 -22.52
C GLU A 43 -9.69 6.42 -22.06
N GLY A 44 -10.18 7.66 -21.96
CA GLY A 44 -11.53 7.95 -21.49
C GLY A 44 -11.77 7.75 -19.98
N LEU A 45 -10.73 7.48 -19.18
CA LEU A 45 -10.82 7.41 -17.72
C LEU A 45 -10.20 8.64 -17.04
N PRO A 46 -10.72 9.04 -15.87
CA PRO A 46 -10.13 10.13 -15.09
C PRO A 46 -8.67 9.87 -14.73
N GLY A 47 -7.87 10.94 -14.68
CA GLY A 47 -6.46 10.89 -14.30
C GLY A 47 -5.49 10.43 -15.39
N ARG A 48 -5.98 10.08 -16.59
CA ARG A 48 -5.16 9.70 -17.75
C ARG A 48 -4.09 10.73 -18.07
N ASP A 49 -4.46 12.01 -18.13
CA ASP A 49 -3.59 13.08 -18.63
C ASP A 49 -2.40 13.37 -17.71
N LEU A 50 -2.43 12.85 -16.48
CA LEU A 50 -1.28 12.90 -15.56
C LEU A 50 -0.20 11.88 -15.92
N PHE A 51 -0.53 10.85 -16.69
CA PHE A 51 0.46 9.96 -17.28
C PHE A 51 0.95 10.58 -18.59
N GLY A 52 2.14 11.17 -18.57
CA GLY A 52 2.73 11.77 -19.77
C GLY A 52 3.01 10.76 -20.89
N ALA A 53 3.19 11.27 -22.11
CA ALA A 53 3.52 10.46 -23.29
C ALA A 53 4.98 9.97 -23.34
N VAL A 54 5.79 10.27 -22.32
CA VAL A 54 7.14 9.70 -22.19
C VAL A 54 7.08 8.19 -22.00
N ASP A 55 8.12 7.46 -22.41
CA ASP A 55 8.09 5.99 -22.32
C ASP A 55 8.02 5.50 -20.87
N THR A 56 8.91 6.01 -20.03
CA THR A 56 8.97 5.63 -18.61
C THR A 56 9.33 6.83 -17.72
N ALA A 57 8.98 6.74 -16.43
CA ALA A 57 9.40 7.68 -15.40
C ALA A 57 9.76 6.96 -14.10
N GLN A 58 10.68 7.55 -13.32
CA GLN A 58 10.90 7.16 -11.94
C GLN A 58 9.81 7.81 -11.08
N VAL A 59 9.07 6.99 -10.33
CA VAL A 59 7.97 7.45 -9.48
C VAL A 59 8.23 6.97 -8.07
N SER A 60 8.38 7.90 -7.14
CA SER A 60 8.57 7.67 -5.70
C SER A 60 7.24 7.63 -4.94
N ARG A 61 7.26 7.13 -3.70
CA ARG A 61 6.09 7.26 -2.80
C ARG A 61 5.70 8.73 -2.62
N ARG A 62 6.70 9.63 -2.52
CA ARG A 62 6.47 11.08 -2.39
C ARG A 62 5.69 11.64 -3.57
N ASP A 63 6.01 11.20 -4.79
CA ASP A 63 5.30 11.68 -5.98
C ASP A 63 3.82 11.27 -5.93
N VAL A 64 3.52 10.04 -5.52
CA VAL A 64 2.13 9.55 -5.39
C VAL A 64 1.37 10.29 -4.27
N PHE A 65 2.03 10.65 -3.16
CA PHE A 65 1.38 11.42 -2.09
C PHE A 65 0.87 12.79 -2.55
N THR A 66 1.50 13.41 -3.55
CA THR A 66 1.04 14.72 -4.07
C THR A 66 -0.32 14.64 -4.76
N LEU A 67 -0.72 13.45 -5.21
CA LEU A 67 -1.99 13.21 -5.90
C LEU A 67 -3.14 12.87 -4.94
N ALA A 68 -2.81 12.42 -3.73
CA ALA A 68 -3.78 11.96 -2.77
C ALA A 68 -4.69 13.08 -2.24
N SER A 69 -4.21 14.33 -2.23
CA SER A 69 -5.01 15.51 -1.88
C SER A 69 -6.19 15.76 -2.82
N ALA A 70 -6.18 15.20 -4.04
CA ALA A 70 -7.28 15.30 -4.98
C ALA A 70 -8.37 14.23 -4.78
N SER A 71 -8.16 13.25 -3.88
CA SER A 71 -9.02 12.06 -3.74
C SER A 71 -10.40 12.29 -3.11
N ASP A 72 -10.73 13.54 -2.76
CA ASP A 72 -12.04 13.96 -2.25
C ASP A 72 -13.16 13.89 -3.30
N THR A 73 -12.80 13.68 -4.56
CA THR A 73 -13.73 13.45 -5.68
C THR A 73 -13.64 12.01 -6.18
N ASN A 74 -14.68 11.51 -6.84
CA ASN A 74 -14.64 10.16 -7.44
C ASN A 74 -13.51 10.04 -8.48
N ASP A 75 -13.30 11.08 -9.28
CA ASP A 75 -12.26 11.14 -10.31
C ASP A 75 -10.85 11.20 -9.71
N GLY A 76 -10.68 11.96 -8.63
CA GLY A 76 -9.42 11.99 -7.89
C GLY A 76 -9.14 10.67 -7.17
N ALA A 77 -10.17 9.98 -6.66
CA ALA A 77 -10.01 8.65 -6.07
C ALA A 77 -9.57 7.61 -7.11
N LEU A 78 -10.11 7.68 -8.33
CA LEU A 78 -9.66 6.87 -9.47
C LEU A 78 -8.23 7.23 -9.88
N THR A 79 -7.90 8.52 -9.93
CA THR A 79 -6.55 9.00 -10.21
C THR A 79 -5.54 8.42 -9.22
N LEU A 80 -5.83 8.50 -7.91
CA LEU A 80 -4.99 7.91 -6.87
C LEU A 80 -4.88 6.39 -7.01
N LEU A 81 -5.95 5.69 -7.40
CA LEU A 81 -5.90 4.26 -7.70
C LEU A 81 -4.91 3.97 -8.84
N TRP A 82 -4.96 4.71 -9.94
CA TRP A 82 -4.05 4.50 -11.08
C TRP A 82 -2.59 4.66 -10.70
N TRP A 83 -2.27 5.71 -9.94
CA TRP A 83 -0.91 5.92 -9.48
C TRP A 83 -0.46 4.91 -8.43
N SER A 84 -1.37 4.44 -7.57
CA SER A 84 -1.11 3.34 -6.63
C SER A 84 -0.81 2.02 -7.37
N LEU A 85 -1.56 1.73 -8.44
CA LEU A 85 -1.35 0.56 -9.28
C LEU A 85 -0.06 0.68 -10.10
N ALA A 86 0.20 1.84 -10.69
CA ALA A 86 1.41 2.12 -11.46
C ALA A 86 2.66 1.96 -10.60
N TRP A 87 2.68 2.56 -9.41
CA TRP A 87 3.78 2.43 -8.46
C TRP A 87 3.90 0.99 -7.93
N GLY A 88 2.79 0.33 -7.60
CA GLY A 88 2.80 -1.04 -7.08
C GLY A 88 3.22 -2.10 -8.11
N ALA A 89 2.91 -1.88 -9.39
CA ALA A 89 3.24 -2.80 -10.48
C ALA A 89 4.65 -2.55 -11.04
N GLY A 90 5.12 -1.29 -11.04
CA GLY A 90 6.33 -0.89 -11.75
C GLY A 90 6.23 -1.30 -13.22
N ASN A 91 7.23 -2.05 -13.70
CA ASN A 91 7.24 -2.60 -15.06
C ASN A 91 6.45 -3.91 -15.23
N ARG A 92 5.90 -4.49 -14.15
CA ARG A 92 5.16 -5.77 -14.19
C ARG A 92 3.67 -5.51 -14.31
N LEU A 93 3.23 -5.17 -15.52
CA LEU A 93 1.85 -4.77 -15.82
C LEU A 93 0.83 -5.91 -15.86
N ARG A 94 1.20 -7.10 -15.37
CA ARG A 94 0.32 -8.27 -15.34
C ARG A 94 -0.93 -7.94 -14.49
N LEU A 95 -2.10 -8.25 -15.03
CA LEU A 95 -3.41 -7.94 -14.47
C LEU A 95 -3.81 -6.46 -14.45
N CYS A 96 -2.96 -5.52 -14.89
CA CYS A 96 -3.32 -4.10 -14.89
C CYS A 96 -4.44 -3.79 -15.89
N SER A 97 -4.43 -4.38 -17.10
CA SER A 97 -5.54 -4.24 -18.05
C SER A 97 -6.85 -4.76 -17.48
N GLN A 98 -6.88 -5.97 -16.90
CA GLN A 98 -8.11 -6.49 -16.28
C GLN A 98 -8.64 -5.62 -15.13
N ARG A 99 -7.77 -4.96 -14.36
CA ARG A 99 -8.20 -4.00 -13.32
C ARG A 99 -8.82 -2.74 -13.93
N ILE A 100 -8.21 -2.22 -14.99
CA ILE A 100 -8.72 -1.07 -15.74
C ILE A 100 -10.09 -1.42 -16.32
N ASP A 101 -10.22 -2.58 -16.98
CA ASP A 101 -11.48 -3.05 -17.56
C ASP A 101 -12.56 -3.22 -16.49
N SER A 102 -12.22 -3.77 -15.32
CA SER A 102 -13.18 -3.87 -14.21
C SER A 102 -13.68 -2.51 -13.72
N VAL A 103 -12.87 -1.46 -13.81
CA VAL A 103 -13.33 -0.10 -13.47
C VAL A 103 -14.18 0.47 -14.60
N ARG A 104 -13.86 0.17 -15.87
CA ARG A 104 -14.68 0.60 -17.01
C ARG A 104 -16.11 0.04 -16.97
N GLU A 105 -16.30 -1.15 -16.40
CA GLU A 105 -17.63 -1.74 -16.19
C GLU A 105 -18.56 -0.82 -15.36
N ASP A 106 -18.02 -0.08 -14.38
CA ASP A 106 -18.76 0.91 -13.60
C ASP A 106 -17.82 1.97 -12.99
N VAL A 107 -17.49 2.98 -13.79
CA VAL A 107 -16.54 4.04 -13.41
C VAL A 107 -17.04 4.82 -12.20
N ARG A 108 -18.34 5.12 -12.15
CA ARG A 108 -18.94 5.93 -11.08
C ARG A 108 -18.97 5.15 -9.77
N GLY A 109 -19.38 3.88 -9.80
CA GLY A 109 -19.39 2.99 -8.64
C GLY A 109 -17.99 2.77 -8.09
N ALA A 110 -17.02 2.46 -8.96
CA ALA A 110 -15.61 2.30 -8.58
C ALA A 110 -15.07 3.56 -7.88
N GLY A 111 -15.25 4.75 -8.48
CA GLY A 111 -14.81 6.01 -7.88
C GLY A 111 -15.48 6.31 -6.54
N THR A 112 -16.78 5.99 -6.40
CA THR A 112 -17.52 6.17 -5.14
C THR A 112 -17.00 5.26 -4.04
N THR A 113 -16.78 3.98 -4.36
CA THR A 113 -16.25 2.98 -3.41
C THR A 113 -14.83 3.34 -2.96
N LEU A 114 -13.96 3.73 -3.89
CA LEU A 114 -12.60 4.18 -3.59
C LEU A 114 -12.61 5.40 -2.67
N ARG A 115 -13.36 6.46 -3.02
CA ARG A 115 -13.46 7.68 -2.22
C ARG A 115 -13.92 7.39 -0.78
N ARG A 116 -14.93 6.53 -0.62
CA ARG A 116 -15.41 6.11 0.71
C ARG A 116 -14.32 5.34 1.47
N ALA A 117 -13.56 4.47 0.79
CA ALA A 117 -12.47 3.73 1.42
C ALA A 117 -11.32 4.65 1.84
N ALA A 118 -10.96 5.65 1.03
CA ALA A 118 -9.96 6.67 1.39
C ALA A 118 -10.38 7.48 2.62
N ALA A 119 -11.65 7.90 2.70
CA ALA A 119 -12.18 8.58 3.88
C ALA A 119 -12.11 7.71 5.15
N LEU A 120 -12.41 6.41 5.04
CA LEU A 120 -12.30 5.47 6.16
C LEU A 120 -10.85 5.14 6.54
N ALA A 121 -9.90 5.31 5.63
CA ALA A 121 -8.51 4.87 5.82
C ALA A 121 -7.79 5.60 6.97
N GLY A 122 -8.25 6.82 7.32
CA GLY A 122 -7.67 7.63 8.39
C GLY A 122 -7.92 7.11 9.80
N ASP A 123 -9.10 6.55 10.06
CA ASP A 123 -9.51 6.14 11.41
C ASP A 123 -9.86 4.65 11.53
N GLY A 124 -10.15 3.99 10.39
CA GLY A 124 -10.67 2.62 10.36
C GLY A 124 -9.98 1.78 9.29
N PRO A 125 -8.69 1.43 9.42
CA PRO A 125 -7.96 0.63 8.44
C PRO A 125 -8.66 -0.70 8.12
N GLY A 126 -9.20 -1.39 9.13
CA GLY A 126 -9.98 -2.62 8.95
C GLY A 126 -11.32 -2.39 8.21
N ALA A 127 -12.00 -1.28 8.48
CA ALA A 127 -13.24 -0.91 7.80
C ALA A 127 -13.01 -0.54 6.33
N ALA A 128 -11.97 0.25 6.05
CA ALA A 128 -11.54 0.60 4.70
C ALA A 128 -11.14 -0.65 3.90
N PHE A 129 -10.40 -1.57 4.52
CA PHE A 129 -10.07 -2.87 3.92
C PHE A 129 -11.33 -3.66 3.58
N ARG A 130 -12.27 -3.79 4.53
CA ARG A 130 -13.51 -4.55 4.34
C ARG A 130 -14.35 -4.00 3.20
N LEU A 131 -14.40 -2.68 3.05
CA LEU A 131 -15.10 -2.03 1.95
C LEU A 131 -14.52 -2.43 0.59
N LEU A 132 -13.19 -2.41 0.43
CA LEU A 132 -12.54 -2.76 -0.84
C LEU A 132 -12.48 -4.27 -1.10
N ALA A 133 -12.63 -5.10 -0.07
CA ALA A 133 -12.73 -6.56 -0.19
C ALA A 133 -14.18 -7.06 -0.32
N GLY A 134 -15.17 -6.16 -0.25
CA GLY A 134 -16.59 -6.48 -0.13
C GLY A 134 -17.29 -6.92 -1.42
N PRO A 135 -18.63 -6.86 -1.43
CA PRO A 135 -19.45 -7.18 -2.61
C PRO A 135 -19.17 -6.25 -3.79
N ASP A 136 -19.04 -4.95 -3.53
CA ASP A 136 -18.80 -3.90 -4.55
C ASP A 136 -17.32 -3.74 -4.92
N ARG A 137 -16.53 -4.81 -4.75
CA ARG A 137 -15.09 -4.77 -5.01
C ARG A 137 -14.82 -4.62 -6.51
N ILE A 138 -13.74 -3.89 -6.81
CA ILE A 138 -13.17 -3.86 -8.16
C ILE A 138 -12.54 -5.24 -8.42
N LYS A 139 -12.94 -5.93 -9.48
CA LYS A 139 -12.41 -7.25 -9.82
C LYS A 139 -10.91 -7.14 -10.11
N TYR A 140 -10.17 -8.21 -9.79
CA TYR A 140 -8.71 -8.29 -9.96
C TYR A 140 -7.90 -7.28 -9.12
N LEU A 141 -8.55 -6.42 -8.32
CA LEU A 141 -7.91 -5.56 -7.34
C LEU A 141 -7.77 -6.31 -6.01
N GLY A 142 -6.73 -7.13 -5.92
CA GLY A 142 -6.41 -7.87 -4.68
C GLY A 142 -5.86 -6.97 -3.57
N ALA A 143 -5.85 -7.50 -2.35
CA ALA A 143 -5.41 -6.80 -1.14
C ALA A 143 -4.06 -6.11 -1.27
N ALA A 144 -3.06 -6.76 -1.88
CA ALA A 144 -1.74 -6.19 -2.06
C ALA A 144 -1.71 -4.86 -2.84
N PHE A 145 -2.71 -4.61 -3.69
CA PHE A 145 -2.83 -3.37 -4.45
C PHE A 145 -3.74 -2.37 -3.76
N PHE A 146 -4.89 -2.81 -3.24
CA PHE A 146 -5.77 -1.84 -2.58
C PHE A 146 -5.21 -1.33 -1.25
N THR A 147 -4.38 -2.09 -0.52
CA THR A 147 -3.70 -1.54 0.67
C THR A 147 -2.67 -0.47 0.29
N LYS A 148 -2.11 -0.50 -0.92
CA LYS A 148 -1.31 0.62 -1.46
C LYS A 148 -2.17 1.85 -1.68
N TYR A 149 -3.35 1.68 -2.27
CA TYR A 149 -4.32 2.76 -2.39
C TYR A 149 -4.69 3.37 -1.01
N LEU A 150 -5.03 2.52 -0.02
CA LEU A 150 -5.35 2.96 1.34
C LEU A 150 -4.16 3.68 2.01
N TYR A 151 -2.94 3.19 1.82
CA TYR A 151 -1.73 3.84 2.31
C TYR A 151 -1.51 5.22 1.68
N PHE A 152 -1.62 5.33 0.34
CA PHE A 152 -1.41 6.59 -0.36
C PHE A 152 -2.50 7.63 -0.08
N ALA A 153 -3.72 7.21 0.26
CA ALA A 153 -4.79 8.12 0.72
C ALA A 153 -4.40 8.91 2.00
N GLY A 154 -3.37 8.48 2.72
CA GLY A 154 -2.81 9.21 3.86
C GLY A 154 -1.98 10.44 3.51
N CYS A 155 -1.69 10.69 2.22
CA CYS A 155 -0.89 11.82 1.76
C CYS A 155 0.50 11.95 2.43
N GLY A 156 1.07 10.84 2.91
CA GLY A 156 2.36 10.84 3.60
C GLY A 156 2.33 11.32 5.06
N ARG A 157 1.14 11.56 5.63
CA ARG A 157 0.96 11.88 7.04
C ARG A 157 1.45 10.73 7.93
N SER A 158 2.27 11.04 8.93
CA SER A 158 2.89 10.04 9.83
C SER A 158 1.88 9.30 10.71
N GLU A 159 0.75 9.95 10.99
CA GLU A 159 -0.34 9.48 11.82
C GLU A 159 -1.35 8.62 11.05
N HIS A 160 -1.25 8.57 9.71
CA HIS A 160 -2.13 7.74 8.90
C HIS A 160 -1.91 6.26 9.21
N PRO A 161 -2.96 5.50 9.61
CA PRO A 161 -2.76 4.16 10.15
C PRO A 161 -2.58 3.10 9.06
N CYS A 162 -3.07 3.30 7.85
CA CYS A 162 -2.95 2.28 6.81
C CYS A 162 -1.48 2.07 6.40
N LEU A 163 -1.09 0.82 6.19
CA LEU A 163 0.23 0.40 5.72
C LEU A 163 0.09 -0.54 4.51
N ILE A 164 1.16 -0.72 3.75
CA ILE A 164 1.14 -1.62 2.60
C ILE A 164 1.36 -3.06 3.09
N LEU A 165 0.37 -3.93 2.86
CA LEU A 165 0.53 -5.37 3.03
C LEU A 165 0.64 -6.04 1.65
N ASP A 166 1.83 -6.49 1.28
CA ASP A 166 2.03 -7.31 0.09
C ASP A 166 2.77 -8.62 0.42
N ALA A 167 2.99 -9.44 -0.60
CA ALA A 167 3.59 -10.75 -0.41
C ALA A 167 5.08 -10.72 0.02
N ASN A 168 5.78 -9.58 -0.06
CA ASN A 168 7.11 -9.46 0.55
C ASN A 168 6.95 -9.17 2.05
N VAL A 169 6.09 -8.21 2.40
CA VAL A 169 5.80 -7.89 3.81
C VAL A 169 5.24 -9.11 4.54
N ALA A 170 4.31 -9.83 3.92
CA ALA A 170 3.70 -11.03 4.51
C ALA A 170 4.70 -12.18 4.66
N LEU A 171 5.61 -12.37 3.70
CA LEU A 171 6.69 -13.35 3.83
C LEU A 171 7.61 -12.99 5.00
N ALA A 172 8.06 -11.73 5.07
CA ALA A 172 8.94 -11.29 6.14
C ALA A 172 8.31 -11.46 7.54
N LEU A 173 7.02 -11.15 7.68
CA LEU A 173 6.26 -11.34 8.92
C LEU A 173 6.11 -12.82 9.29
N HIS A 174 5.80 -13.66 8.30
CA HIS A 174 5.68 -15.11 8.49
C HIS A 174 6.99 -15.69 9.04
N ASP A 175 8.11 -15.36 8.39
CA ASP A 175 9.43 -15.89 8.75
C ASP A 175 9.95 -15.34 10.08
N ARG A 176 9.39 -14.22 10.55
CA ARG A 176 9.69 -13.59 11.84
C ARG A 176 8.67 -13.92 12.93
N GLY A 177 7.94 -15.03 12.76
CA GLY A 177 7.15 -15.65 13.82
C GLY A 177 5.64 -15.50 13.69
N TRP A 178 5.12 -14.75 12.71
CA TRP A 178 3.69 -14.77 12.40
C TRP A 178 3.30 -15.99 11.56
N SER A 179 3.52 -17.19 12.11
CA SER A 179 3.36 -18.47 11.42
C SER A 179 1.95 -18.76 10.88
N SER A 180 0.90 -18.14 11.43
CA SER A 180 -0.46 -18.29 10.90
C SER A 180 -0.78 -17.36 9.72
N LEU A 181 0.14 -16.49 9.30
CA LEU A 181 -0.05 -15.56 8.19
C LEU A 181 0.27 -16.26 6.86
N LYS A 182 -0.64 -16.15 5.89
CA LYS A 182 -0.38 -16.64 4.53
C LYS A 182 0.56 -15.69 3.80
N ALA A 183 1.78 -16.11 3.51
CA ALA A 183 2.76 -15.30 2.76
C ALA A 183 2.30 -14.94 1.33
N SER A 184 1.47 -15.78 0.71
CA SER A 184 1.07 -15.66 -0.70
C SER A 184 -0.17 -14.79 -0.97
N GLY A 185 -0.91 -14.33 0.05
CA GLY A 185 -2.12 -13.52 -0.12
C GLY A 185 -3.37 -14.08 0.56
N GLY A 186 -4.53 -13.56 0.14
CA GLY A 186 -5.84 -13.99 0.65
C GLY A 186 -6.15 -13.47 2.06
N TRP A 187 -5.60 -12.32 2.44
CA TRP A 187 -5.79 -11.72 3.75
C TRP A 187 -7.20 -11.12 3.89
N GLY A 188 -7.77 -11.24 5.09
CA GLY A 188 -9.02 -10.58 5.48
C GLY A 188 -8.77 -9.32 6.30
N ALA A 189 -9.83 -8.56 6.58
CA ALA A 189 -9.77 -7.32 7.35
C ALA A 189 -9.13 -7.49 8.75
N ASP A 190 -9.49 -8.56 9.48
CA ASP A 190 -8.87 -8.88 10.79
C ASP A 190 -7.36 -9.11 10.67
N THR A 191 -6.90 -9.78 9.62
CA THR A 191 -5.45 -9.97 9.40
C THR A 191 -4.74 -8.65 9.14
N TYR A 192 -5.36 -7.78 8.35
CA TYR A 192 -4.80 -6.48 8.02
C TYR A 192 -4.75 -5.54 9.24
N GLU A 193 -5.80 -5.51 10.04
CA GLU A 193 -5.90 -4.68 11.25
C GLU A 193 -4.81 -5.07 12.27
N ARG A 194 -4.66 -6.37 12.53
CA ARG A 194 -3.58 -6.90 13.37
C ARG A 194 -2.19 -6.56 12.87
N TYR A 195 -2.00 -6.53 11.55
CA TYR A 195 -0.73 -6.16 10.93
C TYR A 195 -0.40 -4.69 11.19
N VAL A 196 -1.36 -3.79 10.99
CA VAL A 196 -1.19 -2.36 11.26
C VAL A 196 -0.91 -2.13 12.75
N GLU A 197 -1.64 -2.80 13.65
CA GLU A 197 -1.42 -2.71 15.10
C GLU A 197 -0.03 -3.20 15.52
N LEU A 198 0.40 -4.35 14.96
CA LEU A 198 1.73 -4.90 15.22
C LEU A 198 2.84 -3.95 14.75
N ALA A 199 2.74 -3.44 13.52
CA ALA A 199 3.71 -2.51 12.98
C ALA A 199 3.78 -1.21 13.79
N ARG A 200 2.63 -0.71 14.28
CA ARG A 200 2.57 0.46 15.16
C ARG A 200 3.28 0.20 16.49
N ARG A 201 3.03 -0.95 17.13
CA ARG A 201 3.72 -1.34 18.38
C ARG A 201 5.23 -1.44 18.17
N TRP A 202 5.66 -2.14 17.12
CA TRP A 202 7.07 -2.24 16.75
C TRP A 202 7.70 -0.90 16.43
N SER A 203 6.95 0.05 15.86
CA SER A 203 7.40 1.43 15.67
C SER A 203 7.72 2.14 16.99
N THR A 204 6.88 1.95 18.01
CA THR A 204 7.10 2.49 19.36
C THR A 204 8.33 1.84 20.02
N GLU A 205 8.44 0.51 19.96
CA GLU A 205 9.60 -0.22 20.47
C GLU A 205 10.90 0.24 19.79
N ALA A 206 10.89 0.37 18.46
CA ALA A 206 12.03 0.83 17.68
C ALA A 206 12.39 2.28 17.98
N THR A 207 11.41 3.14 18.23
CA THR A 207 11.64 4.55 18.61
C THR A 207 12.43 4.65 19.91
N LEU A 208 12.06 3.83 20.91
CA LEU A 208 12.75 3.77 22.19
C LEU A 208 14.18 3.23 22.03
N ALA A 209 14.33 2.14 21.28
CA ALA A 209 15.63 1.49 21.10
C ALA A 209 16.61 2.30 20.24
N ALA A 210 16.13 3.00 19.21
CA ALA A 210 16.97 3.74 18.27
C ALA A 210 17.25 5.19 18.70
N GLY A 211 16.59 5.70 19.74
CA GLY A 211 16.76 7.09 20.19
C GLY A 211 16.28 8.14 19.18
N ARG A 212 15.41 7.75 18.23
CA ARG A 212 14.80 8.64 17.23
C ARG A 212 13.38 8.19 16.95
N THR A 213 12.52 9.11 16.52
CA THR A 213 11.19 8.74 16.00
C THR A 213 11.34 7.78 14.82
N VAL A 214 10.74 6.60 14.95
CA VAL A 214 10.56 5.63 13.87
C VAL A 214 9.08 5.60 13.54
N ALA A 215 8.73 5.82 12.26
CA ALA A 215 7.34 5.77 11.79
C ALA A 215 6.93 4.33 11.41
N PRO A 216 5.63 3.96 11.52
CA PRO A 216 5.18 2.62 11.17
C PRO A 216 5.47 2.23 9.70
N ALA A 217 5.52 3.22 8.80
CA ALA A 217 5.91 3.01 7.41
C ALA A 217 7.39 2.63 7.23
N GLU A 218 8.27 2.96 8.18
CA GLU A 218 9.67 2.48 8.19
C GLU A 218 9.74 1.00 8.54
N ILE A 219 8.89 0.54 9.48
CA ILE A 219 8.74 -0.90 9.80
C ILE A 219 8.23 -1.66 8.58
N GLU A 220 7.19 -1.15 7.90
CA GLU A 220 6.68 -1.73 6.65
C GLU A 220 7.77 -1.81 5.57
N LEU A 221 8.52 -0.73 5.36
CA LEU A 221 9.59 -0.71 4.36
C LEU A 221 10.71 -1.69 4.70
N ALA A 222 11.07 -1.82 5.98
CA ALA A 222 12.07 -2.79 6.43
C ALA A 222 11.61 -4.23 6.15
N LEU A 223 10.35 -4.56 6.49
CA LEU A 223 9.74 -5.86 6.18
C LEU A 223 9.68 -6.13 4.68
N PHE A 224 9.29 -5.13 3.87
CA PHE A 224 9.28 -5.26 2.42
C PHE A 224 10.67 -5.59 1.86
N LYS A 225 11.72 -4.93 2.34
CA LYS A 225 13.11 -5.17 1.89
C LYS A 225 13.60 -6.54 2.31
N LEU A 226 13.30 -6.97 3.54
CA LEU A 226 13.66 -8.29 4.05
C LEU A 226 12.98 -9.40 3.26
N GLY A 227 11.65 -9.36 3.13
CA GLY A 227 10.91 -10.39 2.37
C GLY A 227 11.19 -10.37 0.87
N ARG A 228 11.82 -9.32 0.34
CA ARG A 228 12.34 -9.31 -1.04
C ARG A 228 13.72 -9.99 -1.14
N ALA A 229 14.54 -9.90 -0.09
CA ALA A 229 15.84 -10.57 -0.02
C ALA A 229 15.70 -12.06 0.30
N ASP A 230 14.63 -12.45 1.00
CA ASP A 230 14.32 -13.84 1.39
C ASP A 230 13.68 -14.66 0.24
N ARG A 231 13.57 -14.09 -0.98
CA ARG A 231 12.90 -14.68 -2.16
C ARG A 231 13.84 -15.30 -3.17
#